data_AF-A0A520CS93-F1
#
_entry.id   AF-A0A520CS93-F1
#
_cell.length_a   1.000
_cell.length_b   1.000
_cell.length_c   1.000
_cell.angle_alpha   90.00
_cell.angle_beta   90.00
_cell.angle_gamma   90.00
#
_symmetry.space_group_name_H-M   'P 1'
#
loop_
_entity.id
_entity.type
_entity.pdbx_description
1 polymer ?
#
loop_
_entity_poly.entity_id
_entity_poly.type
_entity_poly.pdbx_seq_one_letter_code
_entity_poly.pdbx_strand_id
1 'polypeptide(L)'
;MQQIGHYQQIIADYFDTVSIEKEPLSLYRPIQYILSLGGKRIRPVLTLMAADIFGADCKKALPAAIAIEMFHNFSLVHDDIMDDAPLRRGNETVHEKWGINTGILSGDAMLILAYRYFEEYEPKIF
;
A
#
# COMPACT_ATOMS: atom_id res chain seq x y z
N MET A 1 17.21 17.12 3.16
CA MET A 1 16.14 16.27 3.72
C MET A 1 15.00 17.19 4.13
N GLN A 2 13.81 16.97 3.58
CA GLN A 2 12.62 17.78 3.86
C GLN A 2 11.95 17.31 5.17
N GLN A 3 10.94 18.06 5.64
CA GLN A 3 10.12 17.62 6.77
C GLN A 3 9.28 16.39 6.40
N ILE A 4 8.97 15.54 7.37
CA ILE A 4 8.13 14.33 7.18
C ILE A 4 6.82 14.64 6.45
N GLY A 5 6.17 15.76 6.81
CA GLY A 5 4.91 16.18 6.21
C GLY A 5 4.98 16.41 4.68
N HIS A 6 6.15 16.82 4.16
CA HIS A 6 6.35 16.97 2.72
C HIS A 6 6.22 15.62 1.98
N TYR A 7 6.89 14.59 2.49
CA TYR A 7 6.83 13.24 1.90
C TYR A 7 5.45 12.62 2.06
N GLN A 8 4.80 12.84 3.20
CA GLN A 8 3.43 12.36 3.44
C GLN A 8 2.45 12.95 2.43
N GLN A 9 2.58 14.25 2.10
CA GLN A 9 1.73 14.89 1.09
C GLN A 9 1.96 14.28 -0.30
N ILE A 10 3.22 14.09 -0.71
CA ILE A 10 3.56 13.45 -1.99
C ILE A 10 2.93 12.06 -2.11
N ILE A 11 2.93 11.27 -1.03
CA ILE A 11 2.32 9.94 -1.01
C ILE A 11 0.79 10.03 -1.09
N ALA A 12 0.18 10.96 -0.36
CA ALA A 12 -1.26 11.18 -0.38
C ALA A 12 -1.75 11.58 -1.79
N ASP A 13 -1.09 12.56 -2.40
CA ASP A 13 -1.40 13.02 -3.76
C ASP A 13 -1.29 11.87 -4.77
N TYR A 14 -0.31 10.99 -4.61
CA TYR A 14 -0.17 9.82 -5.49
C TYR A 14 -1.30 8.81 -5.26
N PHE A 15 -1.69 8.51 -4.02
CA PHE A 15 -2.83 7.62 -3.74
C PHE A 15 -4.14 8.12 -4.35
N ASP A 16 -4.37 9.43 -4.39
CA ASP A 16 -5.56 10.02 -5.02
C ASP A 16 -5.58 9.81 -6.54
N THR A 17 -4.41 9.68 -7.18
CA THR A 17 -4.30 9.38 -8.61
C THR A 17 -4.41 7.88 -8.93
N VAL A 18 -4.05 7.03 -7.97
CA VAL A 18 -4.15 5.57 -8.11
C VAL A 18 -5.58 5.13 -7.79
N SER A 19 -6.46 5.21 -8.77
CA SER A 19 -7.75 4.52 -8.69
C SER A 19 -7.55 3.01 -8.88
N ILE A 20 -7.75 2.23 -7.82
CA ILE A 20 -7.84 0.76 -7.90
C ILE A 20 -9.30 0.35 -8.16
N GLU A 21 -10.03 1.09 -8.99
CA GLU A 21 -11.37 0.68 -9.43
C GLU A 21 -11.21 -0.29 -10.61
N LYS A 22 -11.13 -1.58 -10.26
CA LYS A 22 -11.04 -2.68 -11.23
C LYS A 22 -12.11 -3.72 -10.91
N GLU A 23 -12.52 -4.44 -11.95
CA GLU A 23 -13.36 -5.63 -11.80
C GLU A 23 -12.49 -6.88 -11.57
N PRO A 24 -12.91 -7.83 -10.71
CA PRO A 24 -14.19 -7.84 -9.99
C PRO A 24 -14.18 -6.98 -8.72
N LEU A 25 -15.27 -6.23 -8.46
CA LEU A 25 -15.38 -5.36 -7.28
C LEU A 25 -15.16 -6.08 -5.94
N SER A 26 -15.55 -7.36 -5.84
CA SER A 26 -15.35 -8.18 -4.64
C SER A 26 -13.89 -8.35 -4.25
N LEU A 27 -12.97 -8.27 -5.22
CA LEU A 27 -11.53 -8.40 -4.99
C LEU A 27 -10.87 -7.06 -4.63
N TYR A 28 -11.23 -5.99 -5.35
CA TYR A 28 -10.52 -4.70 -5.26
C TYR A 28 -11.10 -3.74 -4.23
N ARG A 29 -12.40 -3.84 -3.90
CA ARG A 29 -13.03 -2.99 -2.88
C ARG A 29 -12.42 -3.20 -1.48
N PRO A 30 -12.10 -4.43 -1.04
CA PRO A 30 -11.39 -4.65 0.23
C PRO A 30 -9.98 -4.01 0.26
N ILE A 31 -9.27 -4.01 -0.88
CA ILE A 31 -7.95 -3.40 -1.02
C ILE A 31 -8.03 -1.89 -0.84
N GLN A 32 -8.97 -1.24 -1.54
CA GLN A 32 -9.23 0.19 -1.36
C GLN A 32 -9.60 0.52 0.08
N TYR A 33 -10.44 -0.32 0.70
CA TYR A 33 -10.89 -0.14 2.07
C TYR A 33 -9.72 -0.15 3.06
N ILE A 34 -8.89 -1.20 3.08
CA ILE A 34 -7.78 -1.28 4.03
C ILE A 34 -6.79 -0.12 3.84
N LEU A 35 -6.53 0.27 2.59
CA LEU A 35 -5.71 1.43 2.28
C LEU A 35 -6.34 2.73 2.77
N SER A 36 -7.67 2.89 2.73
CA SER A 36 -8.38 4.07 3.23
C SER A 36 -8.39 4.23 4.75
N LEU A 37 -8.08 3.17 5.52
CA LEU A 37 -8.00 3.22 6.99
C LEU A 37 -6.84 4.10 7.52
N GLY A 38 -6.16 4.84 6.65
CA GLY A 38 -5.18 5.87 6.99
C GLY A 38 -3.85 5.29 7.50
N GLY A 39 -3.37 5.80 8.63
CA GLY A 39 -2.08 5.43 9.23
C GLY A 39 -0.98 6.46 8.99
N LYS A 40 0.14 6.31 9.70
CA LYS A 40 1.23 7.29 9.67
C LYS A 40 2.05 7.29 8.37
N ARG A 41 1.89 6.25 7.53
CA ARG A 41 2.63 6.04 6.27
C ARG A 41 4.16 6.15 6.44
N ILE A 42 4.69 5.68 7.56
CA ILE A 42 6.13 5.82 7.88
C ILE A 42 7.00 5.06 6.86
N ARG A 43 6.58 3.88 6.41
CA ARG A 43 7.36 3.03 5.49
C ARG A 43 7.56 3.66 4.10
N PRO A 44 6.50 4.12 3.41
CA PRO A 44 6.68 4.83 2.14
C PRO A 44 7.47 6.14 2.34
N VAL A 45 7.25 6.87 3.44
CA VAL A 45 8.04 8.09 3.75
C VAL A 45 9.53 7.78 3.85
N LEU A 46 9.92 6.73 4.57
CA LEU A 46 11.33 6.32 4.68
C LEU A 46 11.95 5.98 3.32
N THR A 47 11.14 5.42 2.41
CA THR A 47 11.58 5.09 1.04
C THR A 47 11.89 6.36 0.25
N LEU A 48 11.00 7.36 0.30
CA LEU A 48 11.22 8.66 -0.35
C LEU A 48 12.40 9.42 0.27
N MET A 49 12.53 9.38 1.60
CA MET A 49 13.65 9.99 2.31
C MET A 49 14.98 9.35 1.93
N ALA A 50 15.03 8.02 1.76
CA ALA A 50 16.23 7.33 1.33
C ALA A 50 16.69 7.80 -0.06
N ALA A 51 15.76 7.92 -1.02
CA ALA A 51 16.08 8.45 -2.34
C ALA A 51 16.67 9.86 -2.28
N ASP A 52 16.05 10.74 -1.49
CA ASP A 52 16.52 12.11 -1.28
C ASP A 52 17.92 12.17 -0.63
N ILE A 53 18.22 11.31 0.34
CA ILE A 53 19.53 11.26 1.02
C ILE A 53 20.65 10.92 0.04
N PHE A 54 20.36 10.07 -0.95
CA PHE A 54 21.32 9.71 -2.01
C PHE A 54 21.30 10.68 -3.21
N GLY A 55 20.60 11.82 -3.09
CA GLY A 55 20.56 12.86 -4.12
C GLY A 55 19.70 12.52 -5.34
N ALA A 56 18.88 11.47 -5.27
CA ALA A 56 17.86 11.20 -6.27
C ALA A 56 16.61 12.05 -6.00
N ASP A 57 15.85 12.38 -7.05
CA ASP A 57 14.51 12.94 -6.89
C ASP A 57 13.61 11.90 -6.21
N CYS A 58 13.12 12.18 -4.99
CA CYS A 58 12.22 11.27 -4.27
C CYS A 58 11.00 10.84 -5.11
N LYS A 59 10.50 11.64 -6.04
CA LYS A 59 9.39 11.24 -6.91
C LYS A 59 9.72 10.02 -7.77
N LYS A 60 11.00 9.77 -8.09
CA LYS A 60 11.42 8.53 -8.76
C LYS A 60 11.25 7.30 -7.87
N ALA A 61 11.27 7.46 -6.54
CA ALA A 61 11.04 6.38 -5.59
C ALA A 61 9.55 6.17 -5.25
N LEU A 62 8.62 6.92 -5.86
CA LEU A 62 7.19 6.77 -5.61
C LEU A 62 6.67 5.36 -5.87
N PRO A 63 6.94 4.70 -7.02
CA PRO A 63 6.45 3.35 -7.25
C PRO A 63 6.94 2.38 -6.17
N ALA A 64 8.22 2.44 -5.79
CA ALA A 64 8.76 1.65 -4.70
C ALA A 64 8.13 1.96 -3.32
N ALA A 65 7.86 3.23 -3.03
CA ALA A 65 7.22 3.63 -1.78
C ALA A 65 5.80 3.04 -1.69
N ILE A 66 5.04 3.09 -2.78
CA ILE A 66 3.68 2.54 -2.84
C ILE A 66 3.69 1.02 -2.81
N ALA A 67 4.65 0.36 -3.47
CA ALA A 67 4.87 -1.07 -3.35
C ALA A 67 5.04 -1.50 -1.89
N ILE A 68 5.86 -0.76 -1.12
CA ILE A 68 6.12 -1.04 0.29
C ILE A 68 4.86 -0.83 1.16
N GLU A 69 4.07 0.22 0.90
CA GLU A 69 2.83 0.45 1.65
C GLU A 69 1.76 -0.59 1.28
N MET A 70 1.68 -1.01 0.01
CA MET A 70 0.81 -2.09 -0.45
C MET A 70 1.18 -3.41 0.22
N PHE A 71 2.47 -3.76 0.21
CA PHE A 71 3.01 -4.94 0.90
C PHE A 71 2.72 -4.89 2.41
N HIS A 72 2.87 -3.73 3.04
CA HIS A 72 2.54 -3.58 4.46
C HIS A 72 1.05 -3.85 4.73
N ASN A 73 0.13 -3.31 3.92
CA ASN A 73 -1.28 -3.54 4.15
C ASN A 73 -1.71 -4.97 3.78
N PHE A 74 -1.06 -5.62 2.80
CA PHE A 74 -1.17 -7.05 2.56
C PHE A 74 -0.92 -7.84 3.86
N SER A 75 0.22 -7.58 4.52
CA SER A 75 0.56 -8.31 5.74
C SER A 75 -0.46 -8.07 6.85
N LEU A 76 -1.01 -6.86 6.95
CA LEU A 76 -2.06 -6.54 7.94
C LEU A 76 -3.37 -7.27 7.67
N VAL A 77 -3.79 -7.42 6.41
CA VAL A 77 -5.02 -8.15 6.07
C VAL A 77 -4.90 -9.62 6.47
N HIS A 78 -3.74 -10.24 6.21
CA HIS A 78 -3.50 -11.62 6.61
C HIS A 78 -3.27 -11.76 8.12
N ASP A 79 -2.56 -10.84 8.77
CA ASP A 79 -2.40 -10.80 10.23
C ASP A 79 -3.77 -10.70 10.93
N ASP A 80 -4.66 -9.83 10.45
CA ASP A 80 -6.00 -9.69 11.04
C ASP A 80 -6.75 -11.02 11.03
N ILE A 81 -6.61 -11.83 9.97
CA ILE A 81 -7.20 -13.17 9.88
C ILE A 81 -6.51 -14.15 10.84
N MET A 82 -5.17 -14.14 10.89
CA MET A 82 -4.40 -15.05 11.74
C MET A 82 -4.64 -14.80 13.23
N ASP A 83 -4.83 -13.55 13.61
CA ASP A 83 -5.05 -13.10 14.99
C ASP A 83 -6.53 -13.08 15.40
N ASP A 84 -7.46 -13.46 14.49
CA ASP A 84 -8.91 -13.36 14.70
C ASP A 84 -9.33 -11.94 15.18
N ALA A 85 -8.72 -10.92 14.57
CA ALA A 85 -8.84 -9.53 15.00
C ALA A 85 -10.15 -8.91 14.48
N PRO A 86 -11.06 -8.46 15.35
CA PRO A 86 -12.34 -7.91 14.90
C PRO A 86 -12.21 -6.48 14.35
N LEU A 87 -11.22 -5.72 14.84
CA LEU A 87 -11.08 -4.29 14.53
C LEU A 87 -9.63 -3.91 14.21
N ARG A 88 -9.48 -3.02 13.23
CA ARG A 88 -8.23 -2.32 12.90
C ARG A 88 -8.47 -0.82 12.85
N ARG A 89 -7.72 -0.08 13.66
CA ARG A 89 -7.84 1.40 13.78
C ARG A 89 -9.28 1.85 14.03
N GLY A 90 -10.00 1.11 14.87
CA GLY A 90 -11.40 1.40 15.21
C GLY A 90 -12.43 1.05 14.14
N ASN A 91 -12.05 0.38 13.05
CA ASN A 91 -12.93 -0.06 11.97
C ASN A 91 -12.91 -1.59 11.85
N GLU A 92 -13.95 -2.20 11.30
CA GLU A 92 -14.00 -3.65 11.03
C GLU A 92 -12.80 -4.08 10.17
N THR A 93 -12.22 -5.23 10.48
CA THR A 93 -11.18 -5.82 9.62
C THR A 93 -11.79 -6.36 8.32
N VAL A 94 -10.95 -6.61 7.32
CA VAL A 94 -11.42 -7.05 6.00
C VAL A 94 -12.19 -8.36 6.08
N HIS A 95 -11.72 -9.32 6.89
CA HIS A 95 -12.36 -10.63 6.99
C HIS A 95 -13.67 -10.60 7.78
N GLU A 96 -13.80 -9.71 8.77
CA GLU A 96 -15.08 -9.49 9.44
C GLU A 96 -16.11 -8.92 8.49
N LYS A 97 -15.70 -7.97 7.65
CA LYS A 97 -16.63 -7.24 6.76
C LYS A 97 -17.01 -7.99 5.49
N TRP A 98 -16.10 -8.77 4.90
CA TRP A 98 -16.31 -9.47 3.62
C TRP A 98 -16.06 -10.99 3.67
N GLY A 99 -15.74 -11.54 4.84
CA GLY A 99 -15.43 -12.94 5.03
C GLY A 99 -13.95 -13.28 4.80
N ILE A 100 -13.51 -14.36 5.45
CA ILE A 100 -12.12 -14.85 5.43
C ILE A 100 -11.61 -15.07 4.00
N ASN A 101 -12.37 -15.75 3.14
CA ASN A 101 -11.95 -16.05 1.77
C ASN A 101 -11.66 -14.79 0.95
N THR A 102 -12.49 -13.76 1.12
CA THR A 102 -12.27 -12.46 0.47
C THR A 102 -11.01 -11.80 1.02
N GLY A 103 -10.81 -11.82 2.33
CA GLY A 103 -9.60 -11.29 2.96
C GLY A 103 -8.32 -11.96 2.48
N ILE A 104 -8.31 -13.30 2.38
CA ILE A 104 -7.16 -14.05 1.83
C ILE A 104 -6.87 -13.60 0.40
N LEU A 105 -7.88 -13.67 -0.49
CA LEU A 105 -7.70 -13.40 -1.92
C LEU A 105 -7.34 -11.93 -2.20
N SER A 106 -7.96 -10.98 -1.50
CA SER A 106 -7.59 -9.57 -1.60
C SER A 106 -6.18 -9.32 -1.08
N GLY A 107 -5.77 -9.97 0.01
CA GLY A 107 -4.39 -9.91 0.49
C GLY A 107 -3.38 -10.43 -0.55
N ASP A 108 -3.64 -11.60 -1.15
CA ASP A 108 -2.78 -12.16 -2.19
C ASP A 108 -2.67 -11.23 -3.41
N ALA A 109 -3.79 -10.63 -3.83
CA ALA A 109 -3.80 -9.64 -4.90
C ALA A 109 -2.98 -8.39 -4.54
N MET A 110 -3.01 -7.93 -3.28
CA MET A 110 -2.19 -6.80 -2.82
C MET A 110 -0.70 -7.12 -2.91
N LEU A 111 -0.27 -8.33 -2.56
CA LEU A 111 1.12 -8.75 -2.71
C LEU A 111 1.56 -8.68 -4.19
N ILE A 112 0.74 -9.20 -5.11
CA ILE A 112 1.05 -9.15 -6.55
C ILE A 112 1.08 -7.70 -7.05
N LEU A 113 0.11 -6.87 -6.65
CA LEU A 113 0.09 -5.45 -7.01
C LEU A 113 1.32 -4.70 -6.50
N ALA A 114 1.81 -5.03 -5.29
CA ALA A 114 3.04 -4.46 -4.76
C ALA A 114 4.23 -4.72 -5.70
N TYR A 115 4.38 -5.96 -6.19
CA TYR A 115 5.44 -6.28 -7.16
C TYR A 115 5.28 -5.53 -8.49
N ARG A 116 4.05 -5.35 -8.96
CA ARG A 116 3.78 -4.62 -10.22
C ARG A 116 4.23 -3.17 -10.20
N TYR A 117 4.21 -2.51 -9.05
CA TYR A 117 4.75 -1.14 -8.95
C TYR A 117 6.27 -1.09 -9.21
N PHE A 118 7.01 -2.17 -9.00
CA PHE A 118 8.42 -2.22 -9.37
C PHE A 118 8.64 -2.36 -10.89
N GLU A 119 7.62 -2.77 -11.65
CA GLU A 119 7.69 -2.85 -13.12
C GLU A 119 7.70 -1.46 -13.78
N GLU A 120 7.39 -0.40 -13.04
CA GLU A 120 7.52 0.99 -13.53
C GLU A 120 8.98 1.45 -13.67
N TYR A 121 9.92 0.71 -13.10
CA TYR A 121 11.34 1.00 -13.24
C TYR A 121 11.91 0.41 -14.54
N GLU A 122 12.64 1.23 -15.30
CA GLU A 122 13.33 0.75 -16.49
C GLU A 122 14.33 -0.37 -16.13
N PRO A 123 14.28 -1.51 -16.81
CA PRO A 123 15.25 -2.57 -16.60
C PRO A 123 16.62 -2.11 -17.10
N LYS A 124 17.67 -2.39 -16.34
CA LYS A 124 19.04 -2.33 -16.87
C LYS A 124 19.25 -3.51 -17.80
N ILE A 125 19.10 -3.28 -19.10
CA ILE A 125 19.47 -4.24 -20.15
C ILE A 125 20.97 -3.99 -20.45
N PHE A 126 21.74 -5.08 -20.43
CA PHE A 126 23.18 -5.11 -20.69
C PHE A 126 23.50 -5.07 -22.19
#